data_AF-K0UUH5-F1
#
_entry.id   AF-K0UUH5-F1
#
_cell.length_a   1.000
_cell.length_b   1.000
_cell.length_c   1.000
_cell.angle_alpha   90.00
_cell.angle_beta   90.00
_cell.angle_gamma   90.00
#
_symmetry.space_group_name_H-M   'P 1'
#
loop_
_entity.id
_entity.type
_entity.pdbx_description
1 polymer ?
#
loop_
_entity_poly.entity_id
_entity_poly.type
_entity_poly.pdbx_seq_one_letter_code
_entity_poly.pdbx_strand_id
1 'polypeptide(L)'
;MTRALRRWPALPLIAACALTGGVLSATPAAAAPYGSNGVFGVTTQPRDGWATTFIPPGRYRVDQSPSMQPYQSPPGRWFRCSNFPCTPTSPENIIGTGAALRDAPTFVDIAPSDVAVALHNVTLTSA
;
A
#
# COMPACT_ATOMS: atom_id res chain seq x y z
N MET A 1 -5.84 -74.24 25.15
CA MET A 1 -4.93 -74.63 26.25
C MET A 1 -3.61 -73.88 26.04
N THR A 2 -3.41 -72.70 26.65
CA THR A 2 -2.45 -72.42 27.77
C THR A 2 -1.03 -72.91 27.47
N ARG A 3 -0.02 -72.08 27.19
CA ARG A 3 0.90 -71.27 28.07
C ARG A 3 2.21 -71.11 27.23
N ALA A 4 3.17 -70.20 27.38
CA ALA A 4 3.51 -69.17 28.34
C ALA A 4 4.56 -68.21 27.71
N LEU A 5 4.53 -66.98 28.23
CA LEU A 5 5.53 -65.92 28.29
C LEU A 5 7.00 -66.26 27.95
N ARG A 6 7.66 -65.35 27.21
CA ARG A 6 9.05 -64.96 27.49
C ARG A 6 9.19 -63.43 27.51
N ARG A 7 9.78 -62.94 28.59
CA ARG A 7 9.93 -61.53 28.97
C ARG A 7 11.32 -60.98 28.57
N TRP A 8 11.31 -59.79 27.97
CA TRP A 8 12.17 -58.60 28.24
C TRP A 8 13.62 -58.61 27.68
N PRO A 9 14.30 -57.45 27.43
CA PRO A 9 14.07 -56.10 27.96
C PRO A 9 14.17 -54.88 27.00
N ALA A 10 13.69 -53.75 27.54
CA ALA A 10 13.97 -52.31 27.35
C ALA A 10 14.94 -51.80 26.26
N LEU A 11 14.53 -50.73 25.55
CA LEU A 11 14.95 -49.33 25.83
C LEU A 11 14.23 -48.34 24.88
N PRO A 12 13.77 -47.17 25.37
CA PRO A 12 13.09 -46.16 24.57
C PRO A 12 14.12 -45.21 23.95
N LEU A 13 14.05 -44.97 22.63
CA LEU A 13 14.78 -43.86 22.01
C LEU A 13 13.80 -42.72 21.75
N ILE A 14 13.75 -41.86 22.76
CA ILE A 14 13.22 -40.50 22.68
C ILE A 14 14.08 -39.75 21.67
N ALA A 15 13.49 -39.31 20.56
CA ALA A 15 14.03 -38.27 19.72
C ALA A 15 12.91 -37.27 19.42
N ALA A 16 12.58 -36.46 20.44
CA ALA A 16 11.80 -35.26 20.25
C ALA A 16 12.69 -34.22 19.54
N CYS A 17 12.64 -34.21 18.20
CA CYS A 17 13.15 -33.08 17.43
C CYS A 17 12.21 -31.89 17.66
N ALA A 18 12.53 -31.07 18.67
CA ALA A 18 11.97 -29.74 18.81
C ALA A 18 12.44 -28.89 17.62
N LEU A 19 11.62 -28.81 16.58
CA LEU A 19 11.76 -27.82 15.52
C LEU A 19 11.42 -26.46 16.12
N THR A 20 12.44 -25.77 16.63
CA THR A 20 12.39 -24.34 16.95
C THR A 20 12.01 -23.58 15.68
N GLY A 21 10.75 -23.15 15.60
CA GLY A 21 10.25 -22.25 14.57
C GLY A 21 10.96 -20.91 14.70
N GLY A 22 11.96 -20.69 13.84
CA GLY A 22 12.51 -19.37 13.59
C GLY A 22 11.47 -18.53 12.87
N VAL A 23 10.73 -17.70 13.61
CA VAL A 23 9.92 -16.63 13.03
C VAL A 23 10.87 -15.63 12.39
N LEU A 24 11.08 -15.75 11.08
CA LEU A 24 11.68 -14.70 10.28
C LEU A 24 10.77 -13.48 10.38
N SER A 25 11.17 -12.50 11.20
CA SER A 25 10.57 -11.17 11.19
C SER A 25 10.95 -10.50 9.86
N ALA A 26 10.11 -10.69 8.84
CA ALA A 26 10.20 -9.89 7.63
C ALA A 26 9.90 -8.43 8.00
N THR A 27 10.91 -7.57 7.97
CA THR A 27 10.68 -6.12 7.99
C THR A 27 9.85 -5.78 6.76
N PRO A 28 8.64 -5.20 6.89
CA PRO A 28 7.87 -4.78 5.72
C PRO A 28 8.73 -3.79 4.93
N ALA A 29 8.96 -4.08 3.65
CA ALA A 29 9.57 -3.12 2.76
C ALA A 29 8.69 -1.87 2.77
N ALA A 30 9.26 -0.71 3.11
CA ALA A 30 8.54 0.55 3.00
C ALA A 30 8.07 0.70 1.55
N ALA A 31 6.76 0.78 1.34
CA ALA A 31 6.21 1.02 0.02
C ALA A 31 6.81 2.32 -0.53
N ALA A 32 7.34 2.28 -1.76
CA ALA A 32 7.81 3.49 -2.40
C ALA A 32 6.62 4.48 -2.52
N PRO A 33 6.83 5.76 -2.22
CA PRO A 33 5.77 6.76 -2.31
C PRO A 33 5.27 6.88 -3.75
N TYR A 34 3.96 7.05 -3.92
CA TYR A 34 3.34 7.32 -5.21
C TYR A 34 3.46 8.80 -5.54
N GLY A 35 3.78 9.18 -6.77
CA GLY A 35 3.48 10.53 -7.27
C GLY A 35 4.65 11.40 -7.71
N SER A 36 4.72 12.56 -7.07
CA SER A 36 5.02 13.88 -7.63
C SER A 36 4.00 14.37 -8.65
N ASN A 37 3.87 13.70 -9.80
CA ASN A 37 2.89 14.06 -10.83
C ASN A 37 2.38 12.81 -11.55
N GLY A 38 1.09 12.77 -11.91
CA GLY A 38 0.53 11.72 -12.75
C GLY A 38 -0.84 11.24 -12.31
N VAL A 39 -1.39 10.28 -13.06
CA VAL A 39 -2.69 9.65 -12.80
C VAL A 39 -2.51 8.17 -12.51
N PHE A 40 -2.98 7.76 -11.34
CA PHE A 40 -2.83 6.42 -10.79
C PHE A 40 -4.20 5.75 -10.79
N GLY A 41 -4.33 4.59 -11.41
CA GLY A 41 -5.56 3.80 -11.39
C GLY A 41 -5.73 3.13 -10.04
N VAL A 42 -6.96 2.94 -9.57
CA VAL A 42 -7.20 2.25 -8.30
C VAL A 42 -7.29 0.75 -8.54
N THR A 43 -6.47 -0.03 -7.82
CA THR A 43 -6.23 -1.46 -8.12
C THR A 43 -7.49 -2.33 -7.99
N THR A 44 -8.46 -1.95 -7.16
CA THR A 44 -9.75 -2.66 -7.04
C THR A 44 -10.72 -2.35 -8.17
N GLN A 45 -10.42 -1.35 -9.00
CA GLN A 45 -11.25 -0.96 -10.14
C GLN A 45 -10.39 -0.64 -11.38
N PRO A 46 -9.60 -1.61 -11.90
CA PRO A 46 -8.71 -1.35 -13.03
C PRO A 46 -9.50 -0.97 -14.29
N ARG A 47 -9.02 0.06 -15.00
CA ARG A 47 -9.47 0.35 -16.37
C ARG A 47 -8.25 0.56 -17.25
N ASP A 48 -8.09 -0.29 -18.24
CA ASP A 48 -6.95 -0.28 -19.15
C ASP A 48 -6.90 1.00 -19.98
N GLY A 49 -5.69 1.48 -20.25
CA GLY A 49 -5.42 2.55 -21.23
C GLY A 49 -5.37 3.99 -20.71
N TRP A 50 -5.70 4.25 -19.43
CA TRP A 50 -5.70 5.61 -18.87
C TRP A 50 -4.79 5.83 -17.65
N ALA A 51 -4.49 4.77 -16.90
CA ALA A 51 -3.59 4.82 -15.74
C ALA A 51 -2.19 4.36 -16.13
N THR A 52 -1.16 5.10 -15.71
CA THR A 52 0.25 4.73 -15.96
C THR A 52 0.77 3.70 -14.96
N THR A 53 0.12 3.58 -13.81
CA THR A 53 0.40 2.61 -12.74
C THR A 53 -0.81 2.56 -11.79
N PHE A 54 -0.81 1.63 -10.82
CA PHE A 54 -1.93 1.40 -9.91
C PHE A 54 -1.57 1.66 -8.45
N ILE A 55 -2.55 2.17 -7.70
CA ILE A 55 -2.52 2.41 -6.26
C ILE A 55 -3.65 1.62 -5.59
N PRO A 56 -3.40 0.87 -4.50
CA PRO A 56 -4.47 0.17 -3.80
C PRO A 56 -5.34 1.17 -3.00
N PRO A 57 -6.62 0.86 -2.74
CA PRO A 57 -7.43 1.64 -1.81
C PRO A 57 -6.82 1.67 -0.41
N GLY A 58 -7.07 2.73 0.33
CA GLY A 58 -6.54 2.90 1.68
C GLY A 58 -6.34 4.36 2.06
N ARG A 59 -5.80 4.56 3.26
CA ARG A 59 -5.45 5.88 3.77
C ARG A 59 -4.01 6.19 3.43
N TYR A 60 -3.79 7.38 2.89
CA TYR A 60 -2.48 7.87 2.52
C TYR A 60 -2.20 9.20 3.19
N ARG A 61 -0.98 9.34 3.68
CA ARG A 61 -0.40 10.63 4.00
C ARG A 61 -0.07 11.34 2.69
N VAL A 62 -0.43 12.62 2.63
CA VAL A 62 -0.18 13.49 1.49
C VAL A 62 0.94 14.44 1.88
N ASP A 63 2.07 14.35 1.20
CA ASP A 63 3.20 15.24 1.40
C ASP A 63 3.44 16.06 0.12
N GLN A 64 3.95 17.28 0.29
CA GLN A 64 4.35 18.09 -0.86
C GLN A 64 5.56 17.47 -1.54
N SER A 65 5.60 17.53 -2.87
CA SER A 65 6.74 17.03 -3.63
C SER A 65 8.07 17.61 -3.13
N PRO A 66 9.13 16.80 -3.05
CA PRO A 66 10.46 17.26 -2.65
C PRO A 66 10.88 18.51 -3.42
N SER A 67 11.58 19.41 -2.74
CA SER A 67 12.14 20.65 -3.30
C SER A 67 13.66 20.50 -3.43
N MET A 68 14.28 21.18 -4.40
CA MET A 68 15.74 21.26 -4.52
C MET A 68 16.19 22.70 -4.29
N GLN A 69 16.87 22.99 -3.19
CA GLN A 69 17.30 24.37 -2.92
C GLN A 69 18.13 24.95 -4.09
N PRO A 70 17.91 26.23 -4.46
CA PRO A 70 17.03 27.22 -3.82
C PRO A 70 15.55 27.16 -4.25
N TYR A 71 15.20 26.25 -5.16
CA TYR A 71 13.86 26.16 -5.74
C TYR A 71 12.90 25.39 -4.83
N GLN A 72 11.77 26.00 -4.53
CA GLN A 72 10.66 25.33 -3.86
C GLN A 72 9.67 24.78 -4.87
N SER A 73 9.25 23.54 -4.65
CA SER A 73 8.15 22.95 -5.41
C SER A 73 6.87 23.78 -5.19
N PRO A 74 6.06 24.02 -6.23
CA PRO A 74 4.77 24.69 -6.08
C PRO A 74 3.86 23.96 -5.08
N PRO A 75 2.86 24.66 -4.49
CA PRO A 75 1.84 24.02 -3.67
C PRO A 75 1.23 22.82 -4.41
N GLY A 76 1.16 21.69 -3.71
CA GLY A 76 0.68 20.44 -4.27
C GLY A 76 -0.80 20.21 -4.02
N ARG A 77 -1.45 19.50 -4.95
CA ARG A 77 -2.84 19.04 -4.81
C ARG A 77 -3.05 17.62 -5.32
N TRP A 78 -4.12 17.01 -4.87
CA TRP A 78 -4.59 15.73 -5.37
C TRP A 78 -6.07 15.80 -5.77
N PHE A 79 -6.48 14.84 -6.60
CA PHE A 79 -7.86 14.61 -6.99
C PHE A 79 -8.20 13.13 -6.89
N ARG A 80 -9.35 12.82 -6.32
CA ARG A 80 -10.00 11.51 -6.41
C ARG A 80 -11.07 11.59 -7.49
N CYS A 81 -11.13 10.56 -8.33
CA CYS A 81 -12.04 10.54 -9.48
C CYS A 81 -12.89 9.28 -9.52
N SER A 82 -14.16 9.45 -9.89
CA SER A 82 -15.12 8.35 -10.12
C SER A 82 -15.04 7.78 -11.53
N ASN A 83 -14.37 8.46 -12.46
CA ASN A 83 -14.22 8.02 -13.84
C ASN A 83 -12.99 8.66 -14.51
N PHE A 84 -12.66 8.21 -15.72
CA PHE A 84 -11.68 8.84 -16.60
C PHE A 84 -12.33 9.82 -17.57
N PRO A 85 -11.64 10.91 -17.97
CA PRO A 85 -10.29 11.28 -17.53
C PRO A 85 -10.29 11.91 -16.13
N CYS A 86 -9.26 11.59 -15.33
CA CYS A 86 -9.06 12.15 -13.99
C CYS A 86 -8.12 13.34 -14.08
N THR A 87 -8.68 14.53 -14.35
CA THR A 87 -7.94 15.76 -14.65
C THR A 87 -8.76 16.97 -14.25
N PRO A 88 -8.12 18.11 -13.87
CA PRO A 88 -8.82 19.37 -13.61
C PRO A 88 -9.75 19.85 -14.73
N THR A 89 -9.48 19.44 -15.97
CA THR A 89 -10.29 19.81 -17.15
C THR A 89 -11.57 19.00 -17.30
N SER A 90 -11.77 17.97 -16.48
CA SER A 90 -12.96 17.12 -16.44
C SER A 90 -13.53 17.07 -15.01
N PRO A 91 -14.01 18.21 -14.48
CA PRO A 91 -14.43 18.33 -13.09
C PRO A 91 -15.62 17.43 -12.74
N GLU A 92 -16.44 17.04 -13.72
CA GLU A 92 -17.57 16.11 -13.55
C GLU A 92 -17.15 14.72 -13.05
N ASN A 93 -15.89 14.33 -13.29
CA ASN A 93 -15.35 13.06 -12.82
C ASN A 93 -14.66 13.17 -11.46
N ILE A 94 -14.45 14.38 -10.94
CA ILE A 94 -13.74 14.64 -9.68
C ILE A 94 -14.74 14.55 -8.52
N ILE A 95 -14.49 13.64 -7.59
CA ILE A 95 -15.32 13.42 -6.40
C ILE A 95 -14.66 13.87 -5.11
N GLY A 96 -13.39 14.25 -5.17
CA GLY A 96 -12.65 14.79 -4.03
C GLY A 96 -11.39 15.50 -4.46
N THR A 97 -10.99 16.51 -3.70
CA THR A 97 -9.70 17.20 -3.88
C THR A 97 -9.18 17.68 -2.55
N GLY A 98 -7.87 17.84 -2.46
CA GLY A 98 -7.20 18.43 -1.31
C GLY A 98 -5.80 18.91 -1.67
N ALA A 99 -5.17 19.59 -0.73
CA ALA A 99 -3.82 20.11 -0.85
C ALA A 99 -2.87 19.42 0.14
N ALA A 100 -1.59 19.39 -0.21
CA ALA A 100 -0.53 19.16 0.79
C ALA A 100 -0.29 20.47 1.56
N LEU A 101 -0.23 20.38 2.89
CA LEU A 101 0.24 21.49 3.72
C LEU A 101 1.72 21.24 4.07
N ARG A 102 2.55 22.28 4.00
CA ARG A 102 3.99 22.15 4.31
C ARG A 102 4.24 21.83 5.77
N ASP A 103 3.49 22.50 6.64
CA ASP A 103 3.77 22.54 8.08
C ASP A 103 2.77 21.70 8.89
N ALA A 104 1.90 20.94 8.21
CA ALA A 104 0.90 20.10 8.84
C ALA A 104 0.66 18.82 8.02
N PRO A 105 0.48 17.65 8.68
CA PRO A 105 0.16 16.43 7.98
C PRO A 105 -1.25 16.53 7.37
N THR A 106 -1.37 16.23 6.08
CA THR A 106 -2.65 16.02 5.42
C THR A 106 -2.81 14.58 4.97
N PHE A 107 -4.05 14.15 4.82
CA PHE A 107 -4.39 12.78 4.49
C PHE A 107 -5.45 12.74 3.40
N VAL A 108 -5.46 11.64 2.67
CA VAL A 108 -6.53 11.27 1.73
C VAL A 108 -6.90 9.82 1.97
N ASP A 109 -8.19 9.56 2.07
CA ASP A 109 -8.73 8.20 2.02
C ASP A 109 -9.14 7.91 0.58
N ILE A 110 -8.53 6.91 -0.04
CA ILE A 110 -8.88 6.42 -1.39
C ILE A 110 -9.85 5.26 -1.22
N ALA A 111 -11.06 5.41 -1.71
CA ALA A 111 -12.10 4.39 -1.57
C ALA A 111 -11.93 3.29 -2.64
N PRO A 112 -12.36 2.05 -2.37
CA PRO A 112 -12.35 0.98 -3.37
C PRO A 112 -13.18 1.28 -4.63
N SER A 113 -14.17 2.16 -4.51
CA SER A 113 -15.03 2.63 -5.60
C SER A 113 -14.41 3.69 -6.48
N ASP A 114 -13.30 4.29 -6.05
CA ASP A 114 -12.58 5.26 -6.86
C ASP A 114 -12.01 4.58 -8.10
N VAL A 115 -12.00 5.29 -9.22
CA VAL A 115 -11.39 4.78 -10.46
C VAL A 115 -9.94 5.21 -10.57
N ALA A 116 -9.63 6.44 -10.14
CA ALA A 116 -8.30 7.00 -10.25
C ALA A 116 -8.01 8.07 -9.20
N VAL A 117 -6.73 8.32 -8.99
CA VAL A 117 -6.21 9.47 -8.25
C VAL A 117 -5.20 10.21 -9.12
N ALA A 118 -5.41 11.52 -9.29
CA ALA A 118 -4.47 12.40 -9.96
C ALA A 118 -3.66 13.19 -8.93
N LEU A 119 -2.34 13.17 -9.06
CA LEU A 119 -1.38 13.83 -8.18
C LEU A 119 -0.70 14.96 -8.94
N HIS A 120 -0.61 16.13 -8.29
CA HIS A 120 0.06 17.31 -8.82
C HIS A 120 0.94 17.94 -7.76
N ASN A 121 2.25 17.82 -7.91
CA ASN A 121 3.27 18.24 -6.94
C ASN A 121 3.04 17.70 -5.51
N VAL A 122 2.52 16.47 -5.41
CA VAL A 122 2.36 15.74 -4.13
C VAL A 122 2.83 14.30 -4.26
N THR A 123 3.24 13.74 -3.14
CA THR A 123 3.50 12.31 -2.98
C THR A 123 2.51 11.70 -1.99
N LEU A 124 2.08 10.47 -2.25
CA LEU A 124 1.28 9.67 -1.34
C LEU A 124 2.13 8.56 -0.74
N THR A 125 2.11 8.45 0.58
CA THR A 125 2.72 7.34 1.33
C THR A 125 1.62 6.67 2.15
N SER A 126 1.58 5.33 2.18
CA SER A 126 0.62 4.61 3.03
C SER A 126 0.75 5.11 4.48
N ALA A 127 -0.38 5.50 5.09
CA ALA A 127 -0.42 6.07 6.45
C ALA A 127 -0.40 5.01 7.55
#